data_AF-A0A1P9X1R2-F1
#
_entry.id   AF-A0A1P9X1R2-F1
#
_cell.length_a   1.000
_cell.length_b   1.000
_cell.length_c   1.000
_cell.angle_alpha   90.00
_cell.angle_beta   90.00
_cell.angle_gamma   90.00
#
_symmetry.space_group_name_H-M   'P 1'
#
loop_
_entity.id
_entity.type
_entity.pdbx_description
1 polymer ?
#
loop_
_entity_poly.entity_id
_entity_poly.type
_entity_poly.pdbx_seq_one_letter_code
_entity_poly.pdbx_strand_id
1 'polypeptide(L)'
;MQRFKQWQYALLLLLGLTVVFAACNNDDQPAPVLSITGINPTSAPINSTVTITGTEFNATPASNTVTFGGNAIATVVSASPTQLVVVVPANAQNGTISVTTGGQTATSTQQFQLSARPTVTVAGNITANTTWTAGNIYVLQGFVNVDNGATLTIEPGTIVKGGGRETDPSGNQRGATLLIRPGAKINAAGTATNPIIFTSGRPAGQRARGDWGGIFLIGKAPINQPGGTLLEGGVGGTTGTFNEPADNSGVLQYVRIEFSGIALLANSESNGLTMYGVGSGTTIDHVQVSYGGDDAFEWFGGTVNMKYLIAFRGFDDDWDVDFGYTGKVQYGVALRDPNVADVSGSNGFESDNFNPGAPATGPNAGLPLTSAVFANMSNFAFSGAPSSAPTPGGSGPYQSGMHLRRNTAISIFNSVLCGYPEGLRLDAQPNTTNTLENATSGALQLRGIVVANTNTPVRGAQSITNDQATGFFNTAAFSNRIIATADIATLLLNPQNFNLAAPNFLPQAGSPLLTGAIWDGKGTDAFFTKEPFRGAFGTTDWTRGWANWDPQNAPYN
;
A
#
# COMPACT_ATOMS: atom_id res chain seq x y z
N MET A 1 -69.35 -26.37 87.03
CA MET A 1 -68.54 -27.39 86.33
C MET A 1 -68.71 -27.13 84.84
N GLN A 2 -67.71 -26.59 84.16
CA GLN A 2 -66.65 -27.45 83.62
C GLN A 2 -67.33 -28.62 82.91
N ARG A 3 -67.23 -28.77 81.60
CA ARG A 3 -65.98 -28.88 80.87
C ARG A 3 -66.37 -29.74 79.66
N PHE A 4 -65.67 -29.58 78.54
CA PHE A 4 -65.56 -30.62 77.52
C PHE A 4 -66.81 -30.88 76.68
N LYS A 5 -67.15 -29.94 75.78
CA LYS A 5 -67.66 -30.32 74.44
C LYS A 5 -67.64 -29.17 73.40
N GLN A 6 -66.94 -28.07 73.66
CA GLN A 6 -66.94 -26.87 72.80
C GLN A 6 -65.89 -26.85 71.67
N TRP A 7 -65.07 -27.88 71.45
CA TRP A 7 -63.85 -27.71 70.64
C TRP A 7 -63.57 -28.79 69.59
N GLN A 8 -64.57 -29.53 69.09
CA GLN A 8 -64.31 -30.55 68.04
C GLN A 8 -65.24 -30.56 66.84
N TYR A 9 -66.37 -29.82 66.84
CA TYR A 9 -67.26 -29.78 65.67
C TYR A 9 -67.28 -28.43 64.93
N ALA A 10 -66.71 -27.37 65.50
CA ALA A 10 -66.50 -26.11 64.78
C ALA A 10 -65.23 -26.11 63.91
N LEU A 11 -64.30 -27.06 64.12
CA LEU A 11 -63.04 -27.13 63.37
C LEU A 11 -63.15 -27.94 62.06
N LEU A 12 -64.24 -28.67 61.85
CA LEU A 12 -64.49 -29.45 60.63
C LEU A 12 -65.41 -28.74 59.62
N LEU A 13 -66.03 -27.61 59.99
CA LEU A 13 -66.78 -26.75 59.06
C LEU A 13 -65.99 -25.51 58.61
N LEU A 14 -64.78 -25.30 59.16
CA LEU A 14 -63.87 -24.18 58.82
C LEU A 14 -62.62 -24.66 58.06
N LEU A 15 -62.66 -25.88 57.53
CA LEU A 15 -61.59 -26.49 56.73
C LEU A 15 -62.09 -26.97 55.36
N GLY A 16 -63.19 -26.39 54.88
CA GLY A 16 -63.83 -26.77 53.61
C GLY A 16 -63.98 -25.66 52.59
N LEU A 17 -63.58 -24.41 52.87
CA LEU A 17 -63.84 -23.30 51.96
C LEU A 17 -62.75 -22.21 51.99
N THR A 18 -61.51 -22.60 51.69
CA THR A 18 -60.51 -21.68 51.15
C THR A 18 -59.80 -22.37 49.99
N VAL A 19 -60.50 -22.50 48.87
CA VAL A 19 -59.83 -22.51 47.57
C VAL A 19 -59.27 -21.10 47.41
N VAL A 20 -58.03 -20.92 47.84
CA VAL A 20 -57.23 -19.77 47.44
C VAL A 20 -57.16 -19.88 45.92
N PHE A 21 -57.92 -19.04 45.22
CA PHE A 21 -57.51 -18.57 43.91
C PHE A 21 -56.19 -17.84 44.13
N ALA A 22 -55.10 -18.61 44.20
CA ALA A 22 -53.85 -18.18 43.64
C ALA A 22 -54.11 -18.23 42.14
N ALA A 23 -54.86 -17.23 41.65
CA ALA A 23 -54.52 -16.68 40.37
C ALA A 23 -53.04 -16.32 40.54
N CYS A 24 -52.17 -17.18 40.02
CA CYS A 24 -50.94 -16.68 39.48
C CYS A 24 -51.38 -15.52 38.61
N ASN A 25 -51.15 -14.29 39.07
CA ASN A 25 -50.74 -13.29 38.11
C ASN A 25 -49.48 -13.92 37.51
N ASN A 26 -49.67 -14.72 36.46
CA ASN A 26 -48.77 -14.63 35.35
C ASN A 26 -48.85 -13.14 35.00
N ASP A 27 -47.97 -12.35 35.62
CA ASP A 27 -47.34 -11.28 34.89
C ASP A 27 -46.63 -11.98 33.73
N ASP A 28 -47.42 -12.42 32.75
CA ASP A 28 -47.03 -12.57 31.36
C ASP A 28 -46.77 -11.14 30.87
N GLN A 29 -45.86 -10.44 31.55
CA GLN A 29 -45.11 -9.38 30.91
C GLN A 29 -44.40 -10.09 29.76
N PRO A 30 -44.77 -9.79 28.50
CA PRO A 30 -44.15 -10.45 27.38
C PRO A 30 -42.64 -10.32 27.54
N ALA A 31 -41.93 -11.45 27.37
CA ALA A 31 -40.48 -11.46 27.48
C ALA A 31 -39.90 -10.29 26.66
N PRO A 32 -38.90 -9.56 27.19
CA PRO A 32 -38.33 -8.43 26.49
C PRO A 32 -37.93 -8.84 25.06
N VAL A 33 -38.51 -8.18 24.06
CA VAL A 33 -38.27 -8.51 22.65
C VAL A 33 -37.21 -7.56 22.10
N LEU A 34 -36.27 -8.11 21.34
CA LEU A 34 -35.30 -7.34 20.58
C LEU A 34 -36.04 -6.41 19.61
N SER A 35 -35.76 -5.11 19.67
CA SER A 35 -36.41 -4.14 18.80
C SER A 35 -35.46 -3.03 18.37
N ILE A 36 -35.74 -2.43 17.22
CA ILE A 36 -35.10 -1.21 16.74
C ILE A 36 -36.15 -0.11 16.73
N THR A 37 -35.97 0.90 17.57
CA THR A 37 -36.90 2.04 17.70
C THR A 37 -36.47 3.25 16.89
N GLY A 38 -35.18 3.34 16.51
CA GLY A 38 -34.70 4.47 15.72
C GLY A 38 -33.32 4.26 15.10
N ILE A 39 -33.09 4.98 14.01
CA ILE A 39 -31.80 5.10 13.33
C ILE A 39 -31.46 6.59 13.25
N ASN A 40 -30.28 6.99 13.72
CA ASN A 40 -29.84 8.38 13.64
C ASN A 40 -28.34 8.48 13.28
N PRO A 41 -27.97 9.13 12.18
CA PRO A 41 -28.86 9.66 11.13
C PRO A 41 -29.47 8.55 10.27
N THR A 42 -30.64 8.80 9.66
CA THR A 42 -31.25 7.89 8.67
C THR A 42 -30.57 7.94 7.30
N SER A 43 -29.63 8.88 7.11
CA SER A 43 -28.77 8.92 5.94
C SER A 43 -27.34 9.27 6.31
N ALA A 44 -26.39 8.49 5.82
CA ALA A 44 -24.97 8.69 6.10
C ALA A 44 -24.08 8.06 5.02
N PRO A 45 -22.86 8.58 4.79
CA PRO A 45 -21.91 7.96 3.90
C PRO A 45 -21.28 6.71 4.50
N ILE A 46 -20.69 5.88 3.65
CA ILE A 46 -19.83 4.77 4.06
C ILE A 46 -18.71 5.26 4.99
N ASN A 47 -18.39 4.47 6.02
CA ASN A 47 -17.41 4.73 7.09
C ASN A 47 -17.80 5.83 8.09
N SER A 48 -19.00 6.40 7.99
CA SER A 48 -19.54 7.25 9.06
C SER A 48 -20.19 6.42 10.16
N THR A 49 -20.41 7.03 11.33
CA THR A 49 -21.09 6.38 12.46
C THR A 49 -22.61 6.58 12.40
N VAL A 50 -23.36 5.52 12.67
CA VAL A 50 -24.81 5.54 12.84
C VAL A 50 -25.15 5.03 14.23
N THR A 51 -26.05 5.73 14.92
CA THR A 51 -26.61 5.29 16.19
C THR A 51 -27.93 4.57 15.94
N ILE A 52 -28.06 3.35 16.44
CA ILE A 52 -29.27 2.54 16.41
C ILE A 52 -29.82 2.49 17.84
N THR A 53 -31.04 2.97 18.05
CA THR A 53 -31.73 2.89 19.34
C THR A 53 -32.75 1.76 19.32
N GLY A 54 -32.95 1.12 20.46
CA GLY A 54 -33.79 -0.08 20.55
C GLY A 54 -33.94 -0.62 21.96
N THR A 55 -34.23 -1.92 22.05
CA THR A 55 -34.32 -2.67 23.30
C THR A 55 -33.63 -4.02 23.15
N GLU A 56 -33.13 -4.58 24.25
CA GLU A 56 -32.53 -5.91 24.34
C GLU A 56 -31.29 -6.14 23.44
N PHE A 57 -30.56 -5.07 23.13
CA PHE A 57 -29.22 -5.23 22.55
C PHE A 57 -28.27 -5.86 23.58
N ASN A 58 -27.26 -6.59 23.12
CA ASN A 58 -26.23 -7.07 24.04
C ASN A 58 -25.31 -5.90 24.43
N ALA A 59 -25.01 -5.73 25.71
CA ALA A 59 -24.06 -4.70 26.16
C ALA A 59 -22.62 -4.90 25.65
N THR A 60 -22.28 -6.10 25.17
CA THR A 60 -20.99 -6.42 24.55
C THR A 60 -21.06 -6.17 23.05
N PRO A 61 -20.28 -5.24 22.47
CA PRO A 61 -20.33 -4.92 21.04
C PRO A 61 -20.22 -6.14 20.12
N ALA A 62 -19.25 -7.02 20.37
CA ALA A 62 -18.99 -8.22 19.58
C ALA A 62 -20.11 -9.29 19.65
N SER A 63 -21.07 -9.14 20.55
CA SER A 63 -22.24 -10.04 20.66
C SER A 63 -23.45 -9.55 19.86
N ASN A 64 -23.34 -8.42 19.17
CA ASN A 64 -24.36 -7.92 18.25
C ASN A 64 -23.86 -8.05 16.81
N THR A 65 -24.69 -8.60 15.93
CA THR A 65 -24.44 -8.55 14.48
C THR A 65 -25.39 -7.53 13.86
N VAL A 66 -24.85 -6.45 13.30
CA VAL A 66 -25.64 -5.40 12.63
C VAL A 66 -25.42 -5.50 11.13
N THR A 67 -26.51 -5.49 10.36
CA THR A 67 -26.48 -5.68 8.90
C THR A 67 -27.26 -4.58 8.19
N PHE A 68 -26.62 -3.91 7.25
CA PHE A 68 -27.23 -2.92 6.34
C PHE A 68 -27.74 -3.59 5.07
N GLY A 69 -28.46 -2.85 4.22
CA GLY A 69 -28.87 -3.32 2.90
C GLY A 69 -27.71 -3.93 2.11
N GLY A 70 -28.00 -4.95 1.29
CA GLY A 70 -26.96 -5.70 0.56
C GLY A 70 -26.21 -6.75 1.43
N ASN A 71 -26.72 -7.09 2.61
CA ASN A 71 -26.10 -8.00 3.59
C ASN A 71 -24.73 -7.53 4.11
N ALA A 72 -24.53 -6.21 4.17
CA ALA A 72 -23.27 -5.63 4.63
C ALA A 72 -23.21 -5.59 6.16
N ILE A 73 -22.25 -6.31 6.75
CA ILE A 73 -22.08 -6.40 8.21
C ILE A 73 -21.31 -5.17 8.71
N ALA A 74 -21.88 -4.46 9.68
CA ALA A 74 -21.28 -3.28 10.28
C ALA A 74 -20.43 -3.63 11.50
N THR A 75 -19.36 -2.87 11.72
CA THR A 75 -18.59 -2.90 12.96
C THR A 75 -19.38 -2.18 14.06
N VAL A 76 -19.59 -2.85 15.20
CA VAL A 76 -20.21 -2.26 16.39
C VAL A 76 -19.13 -1.59 17.24
N VAL A 77 -19.15 -0.27 17.32
CA VAL A 77 -18.18 0.57 18.04
C VAL A 77 -18.45 0.56 19.53
N SER A 78 -19.71 0.72 19.91
CA SER A 78 -20.16 0.65 21.31
C SER A 78 -21.56 0.08 21.38
N ALA A 79 -21.88 -0.50 22.54
CA ALA A 79 -23.17 -1.15 22.76
C ALA A 79 -23.65 -0.94 24.20
N SER A 80 -24.95 -0.75 24.33
CA SER A 80 -25.73 -0.81 25.56
C SER A 80 -27.05 -1.51 25.25
N PRO A 81 -27.84 -1.95 26.24
CA PRO A 81 -29.13 -2.59 26.00
C PRO A 81 -30.13 -1.80 25.15
N THR A 82 -29.94 -0.49 25.02
CA THR A 82 -30.85 0.40 24.29
C THR A 82 -30.20 1.18 23.15
N GLN A 83 -28.88 1.05 22.95
CA GLN A 83 -28.15 1.77 21.92
C GLN A 83 -26.98 0.97 21.35
N LEU A 84 -26.84 0.97 20.03
CA LEU A 84 -25.61 0.57 19.33
C LEU A 84 -25.07 1.76 18.56
N VAL A 85 -23.77 1.98 18.62
CA VAL A 85 -23.06 2.86 17.66
C VAL A 85 -22.31 1.96 16.70
N VAL A 86 -22.56 2.11 15.40
CA VAL A 86 -21.98 1.26 14.36
C VAL A 86 -21.33 2.11 13.26
N VAL A 87 -20.39 1.52 12.53
CA VAL A 87 -19.81 2.13 11.31
C VAL A 87 -20.53 1.61 10.07
N VAL A 88 -20.96 2.50 9.17
CA VAL A 88 -21.59 2.11 7.89
C VAL A 88 -20.56 1.35 7.03
N PRO A 89 -20.80 0.08 6.67
CA PRO A 89 -19.82 -0.75 5.98
C PRO A 89 -19.65 -0.40 4.50
N ALA A 90 -18.48 -0.72 3.93
CA ALA A 90 -18.09 -0.37 2.56
C ALA A 90 -18.99 -0.89 1.44
N ASN A 91 -19.70 -1.99 1.68
CA ASN A 91 -20.62 -2.61 0.72
C ASN A 91 -22.11 -2.45 1.11
N ALA A 92 -22.42 -1.52 2.02
CA ALA A 92 -23.81 -1.19 2.34
C ALA A 92 -24.59 -0.78 1.08
N GLN A 93 -25.90 -0.98 1.13
CA GLN A 93 -26.87 -0.46 0.17
C GLN A 93 -28.00 0.24 0.92
N ASN A 94 -28.80 1.04 0.22
CA ASN A 94 -30.03 1.61 0.75
C ASN A 94 -30.97 0.48 1.21
N GLY A 95 -31.61 0.65 2.37
CA GLY A 95 -32.49 -0.38 2.90
C GLY A 95 -32.70 -0.30 4.41
N THR A 96 -33.42 -1.28 4.96
CA THR A 96 -33.55 -1.46 6.40
C THR A 96 -32.24 -1.95 7.03
N ILE A 97 -32.04 -1.64 8.31
CA ILE A 97 -30.95 -2.20 9.13
C ILE A 97 -31.53 -3.34 9.98
N SER A 98 -30.79 -4.45 10.09
CA SER A 98 -31.14 -5.54 11.01
C SER A 98 -30.08 -5.68 12.12
N VAL A 99 -30.54 -6.01 13.33
CA VAL A 99 -29.69 -6.35 14.47
C VAL A 99 -30.02 -7.76 14.89
N THR A 100 -29.01 -8.63 15.01
CA THR A 100 -29.14 -9.99 15.54
C THR A 100 -28.32 -10.13 16.82
N THR A 101 -28.95 -10.57 17.90
CA THR A 101 -28.30 -10.84 19.20
C THR A 101 -29.09 -11.91 19.95
N GLY A 102 -28.41 -12.78 20.70
CA GLY A 102 -29.06 -13.82 21.51
C GLY A 102 -29.99 -14.75 20.73
N GLY A 103 -29.73 -14.97 19.43
CA GLY A 103 -30.58 -15.76 18.54
C GLY A 103 -31.86 -15.07 18.05
N GLN A 104 -32.09 -13.82 18.42
CA GLN A 104 -33.21 -12.99 17.94
C GLN A 104 -32.71 -12.03 16.86
N THR A 105 -33.57 -11.68 15.90
CA THR A 105 -33.31 -10.68 14.87
C THR A 105 -34.43 -9.65 14.86
N ALA A 106 -34.06 -8.37 14.92
CA ALA A 106 -34.97 -7.25 14.69
C ALA A 106 -34.56 -6.48 13.43
N THR A 107 -35.54 -6.01 12.67
CA THR A 107 -35.34 -5.20 11.47
C THR A 107 -36.00 -3.83 11.67
N SER A 108 -35.30 -2.77 11.28
CA SER A 108 -35.81 -1.41 11.39
C SER A 108 -37.01 -1.18 10.49
N THR A 109 -37.98 -0.41 10.96
CA THR A 109 -39.07 0.12 10.10
C THR A 109 -38.59 1.29 9.26
N GLN A 110 -37.66 2.10 9.79
CA GLN A 110 -37.00 3.18 9.08
C GLN A 110 -36.03 2.62 8.02
N GLN A 111 -36.03 3.26 6.84
CA GLN A 111 -35.05 3.01 5.79
C GLN A 111 -33.79 3.85 6.06
N PHE A 112 -32.63 3.22 5.92
CA PHE A 112 -31.34 3.90 5.86
C PHE A 112 -30.97 4.21 4.40
N GLN A 113 -30.47 5.42 4.14
CA GLN A 113 -30.05 5.86 2.81
C GLN A 113 -28.57 6.24 2.81
N LEU A 114 -27.80 5.68 1.89
CA LEU A 114 -26.42 6.11 1.67
C LEU A 114 -26.41 7.53 1.11
N SER A 115 -25.57 8.38 1.71
CA SER A 115 -25.27 9.71 1.19
C SER A 115 -23.82 9.77 0.69
N ALA A 116 -23.52 10.80 -0.11
CA ALA A 116 -22.15 11.08 -0.54
C ALA A 116 -21.32 11.62 0.64
N ARG A 117 -20.01 11.34 0.64
CA ARG A 117 -19.09 11.96 1.60
C ARG A 117 -18.98 13.47 1.31
N PRO A 118 -18.96 14.34 2.34
CA PRO A 118 -18.61 15.73 2.14
C PRO A 118 -17.20 15.85 1.58
N THR A 119 -17.01 16.78 0.65
CA THR A 119 -15.70 17.09 0.06
C THR A 119 -15.06 18.26 0.80
N VAL A 120 -13.80 18.09 1.22
CA VAL A 120 -12.96 19.12 1.83
C VAL A 120 -11.80 19.44 0.89
N THR A 121 -11.80 20.64 0.33
CA THR A 121 -10.68 21.13 -0.47
C THR A 121 -9.51 21.53 0.44
N VAL A 122 -8.31 21.07 0.09
CA VAL A 122 -7.07 21.37 0.83
C VAL A 122 -6.03 21.94 -0.13
N ALA A 123 -5.47 23.09 0.24
CA ALA A 123 -4.41 23.76 -0.50
C ALA A 123 -3.45 24.47 0.46
N GLY A 124 -2.22 24.74 0.01
CA GLY A 124 -1.25 25.53 0.78
C GLY A 124 -0.63 24.77 1.95
N ASN A 125 -0.43 25.44 3.09
CA ASN A 125 0.39 24.91 4.19
C ASN A 125 -0.48 24.43 5.36
N ILE A 126 -0.20 23.21 5.83
CA ILE A 126 -0.67 22.63 7.08
C ILE A 126 0.45 22.82 8.11
N THR A 127 0.32 23.84 8.96
CA THR A 127 1.36 24.26 9.93
C THR A 127 1.07 23.84 11.38
N ALA A 128 -0.05 23.14 11.61
CA ALA A 128 -0.46 22.59 12.88
C ALA A 128 -1.02 21.17 12.68
N ASN A 129 -0.97 20.36 13.74
CA ASN A 129 -1.48 18.99 13.72
C ASN A 129 -2.92 18.97 13.20
N THR A 130 -3.16 18.15 12.18
CA THR A 130 -4.44 18.10 11.46
C THR A 130 -4.84 16.64 11.32
N THR A 131 -6.14 16.36 11.44
CA THR A 131 -6.70 15.02 11.22
C THR A 131 -7.66 15.05 10.03
N TRP A 132 -7.46 14.12 9.10
CA TRP A 132 -8.37 13.83 8.01
C TRP A 132 -9.17 12.57 8.34
N THR A 133 -10.50 12.67 8.28
CA THR A 133 -11.41 11.63 8.75
C THR A 133 -12.04 10.84 7.61
N ALA A 134 -12.37 9.57 7.87
CA ALA A 134 -12.90 8.67 6.85
C ALA A 134 -14.31 9.05 6.35
N GLY A 135 -15.01 9.92 7.09
CA GLY A 135 -16.31 10.45 6.71
C GLY A 135 -16.26 11.49 5.60
N ASN A 136 -15.07 12.02 5.27
CA ASN A 136 -14.87 13.03 4.23
C ASN A 136 -14.09 12.47 3.03
N ILE A 137 -14.21 13.15 1.89
CA ILE A 137 -13.24 13.09 0.80
C ILE A 137 -12.39 14.36 0.87
N TYR A 138 -11.07 14.22 0.87
CA TYR A 138 -10.17 15.37 0.80
C TYR A 138 -9.73 15.56 -0.65
N VAL A 139 -9.81 16.79 -1.18
CA VAL A 139 -9.36 17.13 -2.54
C VAL A 139 -8.19 18.09 -2.44
N LEU A 140 -7.01 17.61 -2.80
CA LEU A 140 -5.78 18.41 -2.82
C LEU A 140 -5.78 19.32 -4.05
N GLN A 141 -5.31 20.56 -3.89
CA GLN A 141 -5.12 21.51 -4.99
C GLN A 141 -3.75 22.18 -4.91
N GLY A 142 -3.00 22.13 -6.01
CA GLY A 142 -1.61 22.56 -6.04
C GLY A 142 -0.76 21.87 -4.97
N PHE A 143 0.29 22.54 -4.51
CA PHE A 143 1.14 21.98 -3.46
C PHE A 143 0.49 22.11 -2.08
N VAL A 144 0.38 20.97 -1.39
CA VAL A 144 -0.08 20.87 0.00
C VAL A 144 1.10 20.50 0.88
N ASN A 145 1.61 21.46 1.64
CA ASN A 145 2.79 21.29 2.48
C ASN A 145 2.39 20.99 3.92
N VAL A 146 2.80 19.84 4.46
CA VAL A 146 2.80 19.61 5.91
C VAL A 146 4.14 20.09 6.44
N ASP A 147 4.12 21.14 7.26
CA ASP A 147 5.31 21.91 7.64
C ASP A 147 5.28 22.28 9.13
N ASN A 148 6.29 23.01 9.61
CA ASN A 148 6.40 23.51 10.99
C ASN A 148 6.31 22.39 12.05
N GLY A 149 6.85 21.21 11.71
CA GLY A 149 6.81 20.04 12.59
C GLY A 149 5.42 19.44 12.81
N ALA A 150 4.41 19.85 12.02
CA ALA A 150 3.06 19.33 12.13
C ALA A 150 2.98 17.84 11.79
N THR A 151 2.03 17.15 12.41
CA THR A 151 1.62 15.79 12.03
C THR A 151 0.28 15.84 11.32
N LEU A 152 0.23 15.36 10.08
CA LEU A 152 -1.00 15.06 9.37
C LEU A 152 -1.43 13.62 9.69
N THR A 153 -2.51 13.45 10.44
CA THR A 153 -3.11 12.14 10.71
C THR A 153 -4.24 11.87 9.73
N ILE A 154 -4.29 10.67 9.15
CA ILE A 154 -5.32 10.26 8.19
C ILE A 154 -5.94 8.96 8.69
N GLU A 155 -7.25 8.97 8.93
CA GLU A 155 -7.97 7.80 9.43
C GLU A 155 -8.07 6.68 8.37
N PRO A 156 -8.08 5.39 8.78
CA PRO A 156 -8.33 4.27 7.87
C PRO A 156 -9.60 4.46 7.03
N GLY A 157 -9.53 4.14 5.73
CA GLY A 157 -10.67 4.27 4.81
C GLY A 157 -10.94 5.70 4.31
N THR A 158 -10.08 6.66 4.66
CA THR A 158 -10.11 8.02 4.08
C THR A 158 -9.74 7.97 2.60
N ILE A 159 -10.46 8.77 1.81
CA ILE A 159 -10.19 8.99 0.39
C ILE A 159 -9.62 10.40 0.21
N VAL A 160 -8.48 10.48 -0.44
CA VAL A 160 -7.78 11.69 -0.81
C VAL A 160 -7.65 11.72 -2.34
N LYS A 161 -8.09 12.81 -2.95
CA LYS A 161 -8.08 13.01 -4.40
C LYS A 161 -7.10 14.12 -4.77
N GLY A 162 -6.19 13.85 -5.70
CA GLY A 162 -5.31 14.87 -6.27
C GLY A 162 -6.00 15.64 -7.38
N GLY A 163 -6.12 16.96 -7.24
CA GLY A 163 -6.59 17.86 -8.29
C GLY A 163 -5.57 18.01 -9.43
N GLY A 164 -6.07 18.15 -10.66
CA GLY A 164 -5.24 18.43 -11.82
C GLY A 164 -4.66 19.85 -11.81
N ARG A 165 -3.76 20.14 -12.77
CA ARG A 165 -3.08 21.44 -12.91
C ARG A 165 -4.05 22.62 -13.00
N GLU A 166 -5.19 22.41 -13.63
CA GLU A 166 -6.26 23.38 -13.81
C GLU A 166 -6.89 23.84 -12.49
N THR A 167 -6.63 23.11 -11.39
CA THR A 167 -7.16 23.40 -10.06
C THR A 167 -6.16 24.10 -9.12
N ASP A 168 -4.93 24.39 -9.56
CA ASP A 168 -3.91 25.05 -8.74
C ASP A 168 -4.32 26.50 -8.38
N PRO A 169 -4.59 26.81 -7.09
CA PRO A 169 -5.06 28.13 -6.68
C PRO A 169 -3.99 29.22 -6.83
N SER A 170 -2.71 28.86 -7.00
CA SER A 170 -1.67 29.86 -7.24
C SER A 170 -1.57 30.30 -8.70
N GLY A 171 -2.28 29.66 -9.62
CA GLY A 171 -2.20 29.92 -11.06
C GLY A 171 -0.92 29.42 -11.75
N ASN A 172 -0.06 28.66 -11.05
CA ASN A 172 1.19 28.13 -11.62
C ASN A 172 0.98 26.81 -12.39
N GLN A 173 -0.26 26.34 -12.50
CA GLN A 173 -0.63 25.11 -13.21
C GLN A 173 0.13 23.87 -12.69
N ARG A 174 0.27 23.77 -11.37
CA ARG A 174 0.88 22.62 -10.70
C ARG A 174 -0.18 21.56 -10.42
N GLY A 175 0.08 20.31 -10.79
CA GLY A 175 -0.74 19.20 -10.33
C GLY A 175 -0.69 19.12 -8.80
N ALA A 176 -1.76 18.64 -8.18
CA ALA A 176 -1.79 18.57 -6.73
C ALA A 176 -0.72 17.58 -6.21
N THR A 177 0.04 17.98 -5.19
CA THR A 177 1.11 17.16 -4.62
C THR A 177 1.11 17.30 -3.10
N LEU A 178 1.18 16.18 -2.39
CA LEU A 178 1.29 16.17 -0.93
C LEU A 178 2.77 16.13 -0.53
N LEU A 179 3.22 17.14 0.20
CA LEU A 179 4.62 17.33 0.56
C LEU A 179 4.76 17.27 2.08
N ILE A 180 5.36 16.19 2.60
CA ILE A 180 5.72 16.07 4.02
C ILE A 180 7.14 16.63 4.19
N ARG A 181 7.24 17.86 4.72
CA ARG A 181 8.50 18.61 4.81
C ARG A 181 9.40 18.08 5.94
N PRO A 182 10.72 18.37 5.91
CA PRO A 182 11.65 17.93 6.96
C PRO A 182 11.17 18.28 8.38
N GLY A 183 11.05 17.25 9.22
CA GLY A 183 10.58 17.37 10.61
C GLY A 183 9.07 17.32 10.80
N ALA A 184 8.27 17.49 9.74
CA ALA A 184 6.84 17.17 9.75
C ALA A 184 6.61 15.65 9.59
N LYS A 185 5.40 15.20 9.86
CA LYS A 185 5.04 13.78 9.81
C LYS A 185 3.70 13.54 9.12
N ILE A 186 3.57 12.38 8.49
CA ILE A 186 2.29 11.78 8.10
C ILE A 186 2.01 10.55 8.96
N ASN A 187 0.78 10.41 9.44
CA ASN A 187 0.31 9.18 10.08
C ASN A 187 -0.90 8.67 9.30
N ALA A 188 -0.63 7.93 8.22
CA ALA A 188 -1.61 7.28 7.37
C ALA A 188 -1.55 5.76 7.61
N ALA A 189 -2.03 5.33 8.77
CA ALA A 189 -2.07 3.94 9.18
C ALA A 189 -3.43 3.32 8.85
N GLY A 190 -3.65 3.00 7.58
CA GLY A 190 -4.81 2.24 7.11
C GLY A 190 -4.82 0.80 7.63
N THR A 191 -5.83 0.05 7.23
CA THR A 191 -5.94 -1.39 7.55
C THR A 191 -6.23 -2.18 6.29
N ALA A 192 -6.01 -3.50 6.32
CA ALA A 192 -6.28 -4.33 5.16
C ALA A 192 -7.74 -4.22 4.66
N THR A 193 -8.72 -4.05 5.56
CA THR A 193 -10.13 -3.89 5.21
C THR A 193 -10.53 -2.44 4.93
N ASN A 194 -9.77 -1.46 5.44
CA ASN A 194 -10.01 -0.03 5.24
C ASN A 194 -8.70 0.67 4.86
N PRO A 195 -8.18 0.44 3.64
CA PRO A 195 -6.98 1.10 3.18
C PRO A 195 -7.24 2.60 3.00
N ILE A 196 -6.19 3.41 3.14
CA ILE A 196 -6.23 4.84 2.80
C ILE A 196 -5.93 4.95 1.30
N ILE A 197 -6.74 5.73 0.58
CA ILE A 197 -6.67 5.82 -0.87
C ILE A 197 -6.30 7.25 -1.27
N PHE A 198 -5.15 7.42 -1.89
CA PHE A 198 -4.76 8.61 -2.64
C PHE A 198 -4.95 8.33 -4.13
N THR A 199 -5.79 9.09 -4.81
CA THR A 199 -6.17 8.79 -6.20
C THR A 199 -6.42 10.06 -7.01
N SER A 200 -6.68 9.91 -8.31
CA SER A 200 -7.02 11.03 -9.19
C SER A 200 -8.32 11.72 -8.78
N GLY A 201 -8.37 13.05 -8.94
CA GLY A 201 -9.60 13.85 -8.84
C GLY A 201 -10.60 13.61 -9.97
N ARG A 202 -10.22 12.88 -11.02
CA ARG A 202 -11.09 12.62 -12.18
C ARG A 202 -12.12 11.51 -11.89
N PRO A 203 -13.29 11.55 -12.54
CA PRO A 203 -14.30 10.50 -12.44
C PRO A 203 -13.76 9.12 -12.83
N ALA A 204 -14.35 8.06 -12.27
CA ALA A 204 -14.09 6.70 -12.70
C ALA A 204 -14.25 6.56 -14.23
N GLY A 205 -13.35 5.81 -14.85
CA GLY A 205 -13.27 5.66 -16.31
C GLY A 205 -12.52 6.80 -17.04
N GLN A 206 -12.29 7.95 -16.41
CA GLN A 206 -11.63 9.11 -17.02
C GLN A 206 -10.26 9.45 -16.41
N ARG A 207 -9.75 8.60 -15.52
CA ARG A 207 -8.46 8.76 -14.86
C ARG A 207 -7.33 8.42 -15.83
N ALA A 208 -6.23 9.13 -15.72
CA ALA A 208 -5.03 8.94 -16.51
C ALA A 208 -3.79 9.00 -15.62
N ARG A 209 -2.69 8.44 -16.13
CA ARG A 209 -1.38 8.50 -15.46
C ARG A 209 -0.94 9.94 -15.30
N GLY A 210 -0.36 10.28 -14.15
CA GLY A 210 0.07 11.66 -13.89
C GLY A 210 -1.08 12.66 -13.82
N ASP A 211 -2.28 12.23 -13.39
CA ASP A 211 -3.39 13.16 -13.13
C ASP A 211 -3.05 14.13 -11.98
N TRP A 212 -2.17 13.72 -11.06
CA TRP A 212 -1.67 14.51 -9.92
C TRP A 212 -0.23 14.10 -9.57
N GLY A 213 0.42 14.82 -8.67
CA GLY A 213 1.87 14.70 -8.42
C GLY A 213 2.30 13.74 -7.31
N GLY A 214 1.42 12.94 -6.73
CA GLY A 214 1.82 11.93 -5.74
C GLY A 214 2.20 12.49 -4.36
N ILE A 215 2.95 11.68 -3.61
CA ILE A 215 3.36 11.97 -2.23
C ILE A 215 4.88 12.08 -2.16
N PHE A 216 5.36 13.17 -1.56
CA PHE A 216 6.77 13.35 -1.23
C PHE A 216 6.96 13.24 0.27
N LEU A 217 7.83 12.32 0.69
CA LEU A 217 8.38 12.27 2.04
C LEU A 217 9.78 12.85 2.00
N ILE A 218 10.00 13.95 2.70
CA ILE A 218 11.30 14.64 2.74
C ILE A 218 11.81 14.58 4.18
N GLY A 219 12.71 13.63 4.43
CA GLY A 219 13.31 13.37 5.73
C GLY A 219 14.66 14.06 5.94
N LYS A 220 15.35 13.61 7.00
CA LYS A 220 16.67 14.10 7.43
C LYS A 220 17.75 13.02 7.46
N ALA A 221 17.47 11.85 6.92
CA ALA A 221 18.47 10.79 6.78
C ALA A 221 19.48 11.12 5.67
N PRO A 222 20.67 10.49 5.71
CA PRO A 222 21.75 10.81 4.79
C PRO A 222 21.35 10.62 3.33
N ILE A 223 21.82 11.55 2.51
CA ILE A 223 21.77 11.50 1.05
C ILE A 223 23.19 11.74 0.54
N ASN A 224 23.52 11.20 -0.62
CA ASN A 224 24.84 11.38 -1.21
C ASN A 224 24.92 12.59 -2.16
N GLN A 225 24.03 13.58 -2.01
CA GLN A 225 24.05 14.81 -2.77
C GLN A 225 24.68 15.94 -1.95
N PRO A 226 25.37 16.91 -2.59
CA PRO A 226 25.78 18.14 -1.90
C PRO A 226 24.58 18.84 -1.28
N GLY A 227 24.72 19.32 -0.03
CA GLY A 227 23.67 20.13 0.59
C GLY A 227 23.36 21.36 -0.25
N GLY A 228 22.07 21.67 -0.41
CA GLY A 228 21.60 22.75 -1.27
C GLY A 228 21.22 22.31 -2.69
N THR A 229 21.39 21.03 -3.07
CA THR A 229 20.84 20.50 -4.33
C THR A 229 19.31 20.60 -4.31
N LEU A 230 18.72 21.19 -5.35
CA LEU A 230 17.27 21.37 -5.46
C LEU A 230 16.56 20.01 -5.50
N LEU A 231 15.38 19.96 -4.88
CA LEU A 231 14.48 18.81 -5.03
C LEU A 231 13.86 18.85 -6.44
N GLU A 232 13.66 17.68 -7.03
CA GLU A 232 13.04 17.56 -8.35
C GLU A 232 11.54 17.87 -8.30
N GLY A 233 10.94 18.06 -9.48
CA GLY A 233 9.52 18.40 -9.63
C GLY A 233 9.17 19.84 -9.21
N GLY A 234 10.17 20.71 -8.99
CA GLY A 234 9.91 22.12 -8.65
C GLY A 234 9.13 22.32 -7.36
N VAL A 235 9.11 21.33 -6.46
CA VAL A 235 8.34 21.33 -5.20
C VAL A 235 8.87 22.34 -4.15
N GLY A 236 10.00 22.98 -4.47
CA GLY A 236 10.68 23.97 -3.62
C GLY A 236 11.42 23.32 -2.46
N GLY A 237 12.54 23.88 -2.06
CA GLY A 237 13.44 23.31 -1.05
C GLY A 237 14.67 22.65 -1.67
N THR A 238 15.54 22.16 -0.80
CA THR A 238 16.81 21.53 -1.17
C THR A 238 17.05 20.30 -0.31
N THR A 239 17.87 19.39 -0.81
CA THR A 239 18.53 18.37 0.01
C THR A 239 19.32 19.08 1.11
N GLY A 240 19.17 18.61 2.35
CA GLY A 240 19.96 19.13 3.46
C GLY A 240 21.30 18.41 3.59
N THR A 241 22.20 18.96 4.41
CA THR A 241 23.39 18.22 4.89
C THR A 241 23.05 17.32 6.07
N PHE A 242 21.80 16.86 6.16
CA PHE A 242 21.30 16.12 7.31
C PHE A 242 21.94 14.73 7.37
N ASN A 243 22.25 14.29 8.59
CA ASN A 243 22.86 12.99 8.86
C ASN A 243 22.13 12.33 10.04
N GLU A 244 20.81 12.18 9.92
CA GLU A 244 19.95 11.55 10.92
C GLU A 244 19.38 10.22 10.39
N PRO A 245 20.16 9.11 10.37
CA PRO A 245 19.70 7.81 9.86
C PRO A 245 18.40 7.30 10.51
N ALA A 246 18.12 7.69 11.75
CA ALA A 246 16.92 7.28 12.47
C ALA A 246 15.76 8.31 12.39
N ASP A 247 15.85 9.30 11.49
CA ASP A 247 14.76 10.25 11.27
C ASP A 247 13.43 9.52 10.99
N ASN A 248 12.33 10.18 11.37
CA ASN A 248 11.00 9.60 11.32
C ASN A 248 10.01 10.59 10.69
N SER A 249 9.68 10.35 9.42
CA SER A 249 8.67 11.07 8.65
C SER A 249 7.24 10.53 8.86
N GLY A 250 7.09 9.50 9.69
CA GLY A 250 5.81 8.95 10.15
C GLY A 250 5.50 7.54 9.64
N VAL A 251 4.24 7.30 9.27
CA VAL A 251 3.69 5.99 8.92
C VAL A 251 2.87 6.07 7.63
N LEU A 252 3.15 5.16 6.70
CA LEU A 252 2.28 4.78 5.60
C LEU A 252 2.01 3.27 5.71
N GLN A 253 0.78 2.90 6.07
CA GLN A 253 0.39 1.50 6.18
C GLN A 253 -0.95 1.21 5.50
N TYR A 254 -1.03 0.16 4.67
CA TYR A 254 -2.21 -0.15 3.85
C TYR A 254 -2.70 1.08 3.07
N VAL A 255 -1.80 1.64 2.27
CA VAL A 255 -2.01 2.85 1.47
C VAL A 255 -2.02 2.49 -0.01
N ARG A 256 -2.98 3.04 -0.76
CA ARG A 256 -2.98 3.01 -2.23
C ARG A 256 -2.71 4.41 -2.76
N ILE A 257 -1.78 4.53 -3.69
CA ILE A 257 -1.43 5.74 -4.41
C ILE A 257 -1.67 5.46 -5.89
N GLU A 258 -2.61 6.15 -6.49
CA GLU A 258 -3.13 5.81 -7.81
C GLU A 258 -3.08 7.02 -8.73
N PHE A 259 -2.68 6.83 -9.98
CA PHE A 259 -2.69 7.87 -11.03
C PHE A 259 -1.81 9.10 -10.73
N SER A 260 -0.85 8.96 -9.82
CA SER A 260 0.14 9.97 -9.44
C SER A 260 1.24 10.11 -10.49
N GLY A 261 2.21 10.97 -10.21
CA GLY A 261 3.43 11.15 -11.00
C GLY A 261 3.28 12.04 -12.23
N ILE A 262 3.02 13.33 -12.00
CA ILE A 262 2.85 14.33 -13.05
C ILE A 262 4.17 15.06 -13.33
N ALA A 263 4.43 15.42 -14.59
CA ALA A 263 5.55 16.29 -14.97
C ALA A 263 5.45 17.71 -14.35
N LEU A 264 6.00 17.96 -13.17
CA LEU A 264 5.79 19.25 -12.50
C LEU A 264 6.59 20.39 -13.16
N LEU A 265 7.71 20.07 -13.83
CA LEU A 265 8.40 20.92 -14.80
C LEU A 265 8.71 20.11 -16.07
N ALA A 266 9.26 20.74 -17.12
CA ALA A 266 9.71 20.00 -18.30
C ALA A 266 10.90 19.11 -17.94
N ASN A 267 10.78 17.79 -18.18
CA ASN A 267 11.78 16.77 -17.82
C ASN A 267 12.12 16.79 -16.30
N SER A 268 11.13 17.10 -15.47
CA SER A 268 11.25 16.95 -14.02
C SER A 268 9.89 16.56 -13.47
N GLU A 269 9.70 15.26 -13.52
CA GLU A 269 8.51 14.56 -13.13
C GLU A 269 8.48 14.31 -11.61
N SER A 270 7.30 13.94 -11.15
CA SER A 270 7.08 13.43 -9.80
C SER A 270 6.71 11.97 -9.91
N ASN A 271 6.80 11.22 -8.82
CA ASN A 271 6.60 9.77 -8.84
C ASN A 271 5.30 9.39 -8.14
N GLY A 272 5.11 8.09 -7.92
CA GLY A 272 4.09 7.61 -6.99
C GLY A 272 4.38 8.00 -5.56
N LEU A 273 5.42 7.39 -5.00
CA LEU A 273 5.96 7.73 -3.69
C LEU A 273 7.41 8.16 -3.85
N THR A 274 7.63 9.47 -3.78
CA THR A 274 8.96 10.09 -3.85
C THR A 274 9.54 10.24 -2.44
N MET A 275 10.75 9.74 -2.20
CA MET A 275 11.36 9.70 -0.88
C MET A 275 12.75 10.34 -0.89
N TYR A 276 12.86 11.55 -0.34
CA TYR A 276 14.15 12.22 -0.14
C TYR A 276 14.65 12.01 1.28
N GLY A 277 15.77 11.31 1.45
CA GLY A 277 16.44 11.19 2.76
C GLY A 277 15.52 10.67 3.87
N VAL A 278 14.63 9.72 3.58
CA VAL A 278 13.69 9.19 4.59
C VAL A 278 14.41 8.24 5.54
N GLY A 279 14.29 8.47 6.85
CA GLY A 279 15.00 7.72 7.87
C GLY A 279 14.35 6.40 8.28
N SER A 280 15.17 5.52 8.85
CA SER A 280 14.79 4.20 9.36
C SER A 280 13.80 4.21 10.52
N GLY A 281 13.52 5.38 11.12
CA GLY A 281 12.44 5.54 12.09
C GLY A 281 11.04 5.63 11.46
N THR A 282 10.96 5.81 10.13
CA THR A 282 9.71 5.84 9.36
C THR A 282 9.22 4.43 9.09
N THR A 283 7.90 4.20 9.17
CA THR A 283 7.28 2.91 8.81
C THR A 283 6.58 3.03 7.47
N ILE A 284 6.97 2.22 6.49
CA ILE A 284 6.27 2.08 5.21
C ILE A 284 6.04 0.60 4.93
N ASP A 285 4.77 0.17 4.96
CA ASP A 285 4.38 -1.23 4.99
C ASP A 285 3.02 -1.41 4.28
N HIS A 286 2.89 -2.35 3.34
CA HIS A 286 1.65 -2.50 2.54
C HIS A 286 1.28 -1.21 1.79
N VAL A 287 2.12 -0.81 0.83
CA VAL A 287 1.84 0.33 -0.05
C VAL A 287 1.72 -0.15 -1.48
N GLN A 288 0.64 0.26 -2.14
CA GLN A 288 0.44 0.05 -3.56
C GLN A 288 0.55 1.37 -4.29
N VAL A 289 1.39 1.41 -5.32
CA VAL A 289 1.40 2.47 -6.32
C VAL A 289 0.87 1.89 -7.62
N SER A 290 -0.09 2.57 -8.25
CA SER A 290 -0.66 2.11 -9.51
C SER A 290 -0.93 3.22 -10.50
N TYR A 291 -0.81 2.92 -11.78
CA TYR A 291 -1.06 3.88 -12.85
C TYR A 291 -0.22 5.17 -12.72
N GLY A 292 0.98 5.10 -12.13
CA GLY A 292 1.91 6.23 -12.06
C GLY A 292 2.24 6.77 -13.45
N GLY A 293 2.40 8.08 -13.59
CA GLY A 293 2.90 8.74 -14.81
C GLY A 293 4.42 8.75 -14.92
N ASP A 294 5.08 8.26 -13.88
CA ASP A 294 6.52 8.06 -13.79
C ASP A 294 6.78 6.83 -12.90
N ASP A 295 7.90 6.80 -12.19
CA ASP A 295 8.27 5.74 -11.26
C ASP A 295 7.22 5.44 -10.20
N ALA A 296 7.11 4.17 -9.84
CA ALA A 296 6.22 3.75 -8.77
C ALA A 296 6.78 4.19 -7.40
N PHE A 297 8.00 3.75 -7.09
CA PHE A 297 8.71 4.10 -5.87
C PHE A 297 10.10 4.60 -6.22
N GLU A 298 10.41 5.82 -5.80
CA GLU A 298 11.73 6.39 -6.01
C GLU A 298 12.34 6.84 -4.68
N TRP A 299 13.53 6.33 -4.39
CA TRP A 299 14.32 6.70 -3.23
C TRP A 299 15.50 7.57 -3.67
N PHE A 300 15.46 8.82 -3.25
CA PHE A 300 16.58 9.74 -3.28
C PHE A 300 17.29 9.72 -1.92
N GLY A 301 18.17 8.75 -1.73
CA GLY A 301 18.89 8.56 -0.48
C GLY A 301 18.03 8.02 0.67
N GLY A 302 18.57 8.12 1.89
CA GLY A 302 17.89 7.68 3.10
C GLY A 302 18.19 6.25 3.52
N THR A 303 17.47 5.80 4.54
CA THR A 303 17.70 4.55 5.28
C THR A 303 16.41 3.83 5.68
N VAL A 304 15.24 4.33 5.23
CA VAL A 304 13.94 3.72 5.52
C VAL A 304 13.93 2.24 5.13
N ASN A 305 13.28 1.40 5.92
CA ASN A 305 13.07 0.00 5.56
C ASN A 305 11.60 -0.23 5.26
N MET A 306 11.29 -1.09 4.29
CA MET A 306 9.94 -1.23 3.75
C MET A 306 9.56 -2.69 3.51
N LYS A 307 8.29 -3.05 3.72
CA LYS A 307 7.76 -4.36 3.36
C LYS A 307 6.43 -4.27 2.60
N TYR A 308 6.16 -5.29 1.78
CA TYR A 308 4.87 -5.46 1.09
C TYR A 308 4.53 -4.30 0.15
N LEU A 309 5.26 -4.20 -0.97
CA LEU A 309 5.10 -3.11 -1.94
C LEU A 309 4.51 -3.62 -3.26
N ILE A 310 3.57 -2.88 -3.83
CA ILE A 310 2.97 -3.21 -5.13
C ILE A 310 3.23 -2.06 -6.10
N ALA A 311 3.94 -2.33 -7.19
CA ALA A 311 4.03 -1.45 -8.36
C ALA A 311 3.13 -2.01 -9.46
N PHE A 312 2.04 -1.32 -9.79
CA PHE A 312 1.03 -1.88 -10.69
C PHE A 312 0.77 -0.97 -11.88
N ARG A 313 1.17 -1.46 -13.06
CA ARG A 313 1.09 -0.73 -14.33
C ARG A 313 1.68 0.66 -14.12
N GLY A 314 2.95 0.83 -13.79
CA GLY A 314 3.62 2.14 -13.82
C GLY A 314 3.85 2.63 -15.25
N PHE A 315 4.24 3.89 -15.44
CA PHE A 315 4.67 4.38 -16.74
C PHE A 315 6.15 4.07 -16.92
N ASP A 316 6.98 4.49 -15.95
CA ASP A 316 8.42 4.28 -15.97
C ASP A 316 8.90 3.18 -15.01
N ASP A 317 9.79 3.39 -14.05
CA ASP A 317 10.42 2.29 -13.32
C ASP A 317 9.61 1.82 -12.11
N ASP A 318 9.74 0.54 -11.75
CA ASP A 318 9.00 -0.01 -10.60
C ASP A 318 9.70 0.28 -9.28
N TRP A 319 11.04 0.18 -9.27
CA TRP A 319 11.90 0.41 -8.11
C TRP A 319 13.13 1.21 -8.54
N ASP A 320 13.08 2.54 -8.42
CA ASP A 320 14.24 3.40 -8.68
C ASP A 320 14.90 3.81 -7.35
N VAL A 321 16.19 3.52 -7.23
CA VAL A 321 16.99 3.93 -6.09
C VAL A 321 18.21 4.70 -6.56
N ASP A 322 18.29 5.95 -6.11
CA ASP A 322 19.42 6.83 -6.31
C ASP A 322 19.83 7.50 -4.98
N PHE A 323 20.77 8.40 -5.10
CA PHE A 323 21.26 9.33 -4.13
C PHE A 323 21.70 8.73 -2.80
N GLY A 324 22.24 7.51 -2.82
CA GLY A 324 22.88 6.92 -1.66
C GLY A 324 21.90 6.17 -0.75
N TYR A 325 20.76 5.71 -1.28
CA TYR A 325 19.82 4.95 -0.47
C TYR A 325 20.46 3.65 0.05
N THR A 326 20.35 3.42 1.35
CA THR A 326 20.99 2.29 2.07
C THR A 326 19.99 1.47 2.88
N GLY A 327 18.69 1.71 2.69
CA GLY A 327 17.62 0.97 3.34
C GLY A 327 17.41 -0.43 2.78
N LYS A 328 16.39 -1.11 3.32
CA LYS A 328 16.08 -2.51 3.01
C LYS A 328 14.62 -2.69 2.64
N VAL A 329 14.35 -3.53 1.65
CA VAL A 329 13.00 -3.80 1.16
C VAL A 329 12.76 -5.30 1.05
N GLN A 330 11.62 -5.78 1.55
CA GLN A 330 11.23 -7.18 1.40
C GLN A 330 9.77 -7.34 0.94
N TYR A 331 9.51 -8.30 0.05
CA TYR A 331 8.18 -8.59 -0.51
C TYR A 331 7.68 -7.45 -1.39
N GLY A 332 8.21 -7.33 -2.60
CA GLY A 332 7.70 -6.40 -3.60
C GLY A 332 7.21 -7.13 -4.85
N VAL A 333 6.08 -6.70 -5.41
CA VAL A 333 5.58 -7.21 -6.69
C VAL A 333 5.37 -6.07 -7.67
N ALA A 334 5.88 -6.26 -8.88
CA ALA A 334 5.56 -5.41 -10.01
C ALA A 334 4.81 -6.20 -11.09
N LEU A 335 3.70 -5.66 -11.58
CA LEU A 335 3.02 -6.16 -12.77
C LEU A 335 2.78 -5.00 -13.73
N ARG A 336 3.51 -5.03 -14.85
CA ARG A 336 3.51 -3.99 -15.87
C ARG A 336 2.41 -4.21 -16.91
N ASP A 337 2.03 -3.14 -17.60
CA ASP A 337 1.21 -3.23 -18.82
C ASP A 337 2.11 -3.27 -20.05
N PRO A 338 2.15 -4.37 -20.82
CA PRO A 338 3.05 -4.51 -21.96
C PRO A 338 2.83 -3.44 -23.07
N ASN A 339 1.74 -2.69 -23.03
CA ASN A 339 1.44 -1.63 -23.99
C ASN A 339 1.81 -0.21 -23.50
N VAL A 340 2.48 -0.09 -22.35
CA VAL A 340 2.83 1.19 -21.75
C VAL A 340 4.29 1.17 -21.32
N ALA A 341 5.09 2.10 -21.81
CA ALA A 341 6.46 2.33 -21.38
C ALA A 341 6.88 3.78 -21.69
N ASP A 342 7.80 4.32 -20.90
CA ASP A 342 8.37 5.65 -21.07
C ASP A 342 9.42 5.71 -22.20
N VAL A 343 9.71 6.93 -22.66
CA VAL A 343 10.72 7.26 -23.66
C VAL A 343 12.16 7.02 -23.18
N SER A 344 12.42 7.13 -21.88
CA SER A 344 13.69 6.82 -21.21
C SER A 344 14.06 5.34 -21.36
N GLY A 345 13.04 4.49 -21.43
CA GLY A 345 13.11 3.05 -21.53
C GLY A 345 12.88 2.37 -20.18
N SER A 346 11.68 1.85 -19.97
CA SER A 346 11.23 1.42 -18.64
C SER A 346 11.79 0.08 -18.18
N ASN A 347 12.05 0.02 -16.89
CA ASN A 347 12.74 -1.03 -16.16
C ASN A 347 11.92 -1.58 -14.99
N GLY A 348 12.32 -2.76 -14.52
CA GLY A 348 11.88 -3.26 -13.22
C GLY A 348 12.61 -2.53 -12.09
N PHE A 349 13.94 -2.64 -12.07
CA PHE A 349 14.82 -1.86 -11.20
C PHE A 349 15.64 -0.90 -12.05
N GLU A 350 15.72 0.36 -11.63
CA GLU A 350 16.84 1.25 -11.95
C GLU A 350 17.60 1.52 -10.66
N SER A 351 18.93 1.53 -10.75
CA SER A 351 19.74 1.92 -9.63
C SER A 351 20.93 2.72 -10.06
N ASP A 352 20.93 3.94 -9.54
CA ASP A 352 21.94 4.94 -9.69
C ASP A 352 22.62 5.23 -8.36
N ASN A 353 23.65 6.07 -8.41
CA ASN A 353 24.32 6.51 -7.19
C ASN A 353 24.62 8.00 -7.25
N PHE A 354 25.48 8.41 -8.17
CA PHE A 354 25.69 9.84 -8.45
C PHE A 354 25.43 10.04 -9.93
N ASN A 355 24.94 11.21 -10.31
CA ASN A 355 24.76 11.61 -11.69
C ASN A 355 25.77 12.72 -12.03
N PRO A 356 26.65 12.58 -13.05
CA PRO A 356 26.71 11.50 -14.06
C PRO A 356 27.26 10.16 -13.58
N GLY A 357 27.75 10.09 -12.34
CA GLY A 357 28.56 9.01 -11.72
C GLY A 357 30.03 9.46 -11.73
N ALA A 358 30.99 8.99 -10.96
CA ALA A 358 31.05 8.33 -9.68
C ALA A 358 31.74 9.30 -8.70
N PRO A 359 31.69 9.05 -7.39
CA PRO A 359 32.79 9.51 -6.55
C PRO A 359 32.97 8.75 -5.23
N ALA A 360 34.23 8.49 -4.89
CA ALA A 360 34.66 8.28 -3.51
C ALA A 360 35.85 9.22 -3.16
N THR A 361 35.97 10.32 -3.91
CA THR A 361 37.05 11.31 -3.79
C THR A 361 36.50 12.72 -3.92
N GLY A 362 37.21 13.70 -3.35
CA GLY A 362 36.84 15.12 -3.46
C GLY A 362 35.57 15.47 -2.65
N PRO A 363 34.62 16.24 -3.21
CA PRO A 363 33.47 16.78 -2.46
C PRO A 363 32.48 15.72 -1.96
N ASN A 364 32.56 14.50 -2.48
CA ASN A 364 31.66 13.41 -2.12
C ASN A 364 32.35 12.33 -1.27
N ALA A 365 33.59 12.57 -0.84
CA ALA A 365 34.30 11.67 0.06
C ALA A 365 33.56 11.54 1.39
N GLY A 366 33.19 10.31 1.77
CA GLY A 366 32.45 10.01 3.00
C GLY A 366 30.92 10.00 2.85
N LEU A 367 30.38 10.29 1.67
CA LEU A 367 28.95 10.13 1.38
C LEU A 367 28.60 8.67 1.08
N PRO A 368 27.37 8.20 1.38
CA PRO A 368 26.98 6.83 1.15
C PRO A 368 26.91 6.49 -0.35
N LEU A 369 27.27 5.26 -0.72
CA LEU A 369 26.90 4.71 -2.02
C LEU A 369 25.46 4.17 -1.94
N THR A 370 24.70 4.26 -3.03
CA THR A 370 23.43 3.55 -3.18
C THR A 370 23.71 2.07 -3.03
N SER A 371 23.30 1.52 -1.91
CA SER A 371 23.68 0.18 -1.46
C SER A 371 22.51 -0.55 -0.82
N ALA A 372 21.30 -0.15 -1.22
CA ALA A 372 20.04 -0.73 -0.80
C ALA A 372 20.02 -2.25 -0.93
N VAL A 373 19.29 -2.92 -0.04
CA VAL A 373 19.17 -4.38 -0.06
C VAL A 373 17.70 -4.76 -0.24
N PHE A 374 17.40 -5.35 -1.40
CA PHE A 374 16.08 -5.88 -1.74
C PHE A 374 16.08 -7.40 -1.60
N ALA A 375 15.00 -7.97 -1.08
CA ALA A 375 14.82 -9.41 -1.03
C ALA A 375 13.37 -9.81 -1.35
N ASN A 376 13.18 -10.98 -1.97
CA ASN A 376 11.85 -11.50 -2.28
C ASN A 376 11.04 -10.55 -3.16
N MET A 377 11.58 -10.21 -4.33
CA MET A 377 10.93 -9.31 -5.31
C MET A 377 10.43 -10.11 -6.51
N SER A 378 9.25 -9.77 -7.03
CA SER A 378 8.63 -10.42 -8.19
C SER A 378 8.24 -9.37 -9.24
N ASN A 379 9.01 -9.24 -10.33
CA ASN A 379 8.74 -8.27 -11.39
C ASN A 379 8.28 -9.00 -12.67
N PHE A 380 7.11 -8.60 -13.19
CA PHE A 380 6.45 -9.22 -14.33
C PHE A 380 6.08 -8.17 -15.39
N ALA A 381 6.51 -8.37 -16.63
CA ALA A 381 6.15 -7.50 -17.75
C ALA A 381 5.39 -8.22 -18.87
N PHE A 382 6.08 -8.99 -19.71
CA PHE A 382 5.44 -9.72 -20.82
C PHE A 382 5.20 -11.19 -20.47
N SER A 383 3.97 -11.66 -20.67
CA SER A 383 3.65 -13.10 -20.67
C SER A 383 4.08 -13.79 -21.96
N GLY A 384 4.07 -13.04 -23.07
CA GLY A 384 4.57 -13.46 -24.38
C GLY A 384 6.01 -13.01 -24.64
N ALA A 385 6.41 -12.95 -25.91
CA ALA A 385 7.73 -12.47 -26.29
C ALA A 385 7.94 -11.01 -25.84
N PRO A 386 8.99 -10.71 -25.07
CA PRO A 386 9.31 -9.33 -24.68
C PRO A 386 9.66 -8.47 -25.89
N SER A 387 9.32 -7.18 -25.83
CA SER A 387 9.58 -6.22 -26.91
C SER A 387 10.23 -4.96 -26.37
N SER A 388 11.27 -4.47 -27.07
CA SER A 388 11.85 -3.14 -26.86
C SER A 388 11.42 -2.15 -27.95
N ALA A 389 10.36 -2.46 -28.69
CA ALA A 389 9.75 -1.51 -29.61
C ALA A 389 8.89 -0.50 -28.83
N PRO A 390 8.72 0.73 -29.34
CA PRO A 390 7.77 1.67 -28.78
C PRO A 390 6.38 1.04 -28.63
N THR A 391 5.76 1.25 -27.48
CA THR A 391 4.46 0.66 -27.17
C THR A 391 3.31 1.59 -27.60
N PRO A 392 2.13 1.07 -28.00
CA PRO A 392 1.04 1.92 -28.50
C PRO A 392 0.47 2.92 -27.48
N GLY A 393 0.52 2.59 -26.19
CA GLY A 393 0.06 3.43 -25.09
C GLY A 393 1.19 4.11 -24.31
N GLY A 394 2.43 4.03 -24.80
CA GLY A 394 3.61 4.64 -24.22
C GLY A 394 4.29 5.62 -25.16
N SER A 395 5.30 6.31 -24.65
CA SER A 395 6.18 7.22 -25.39
C SER A 395 7.46 6.53 -25.86
N GLY A 396 7.77 5.33 -25.33
CA GLY A 396 8.98 4.58 -25.68
C GLY A 396 8.95 3.09 -25.40
N PRO A 397 10.14 2.47 -25.24
CA PRO A 397 10.30 1.03 -25.18
C PRO A 397 10.37 0.49 -23.74
N TYR A 398 10.11 -0.80 -23.58
CA TYR A 398 10.64 -1.53 -22.42
C TYR A 398 12.15 -1.78 -22.59
N GLN A 399 12.88 -1.76 -21.48
CA GLN A 399 14.32 -1.97 -21.47
C GLN A 399 14.71 -3.21 -20.69
N SER A 400 14.79 -3.15 -19.35
CA SER A 400 15.43 -4.21 -18.58
C SER A 400 14.71 -4.57 -17.28
N GLY A 401 14.87 -5.82 -16.81
CA GLY A 401 14.42 -6.19 -15.47
C GLY A 401 15.23 -5.47 -14.39
N MET A 402 16.54 -5.34 -14.60
CA MET A 402 17.45 -4.58 -13.73
C MET A 402 18.43 -3.77 -14.58
N HIS A 403 18.34 -2.44 -14.54
CA HIS A 403 19.36 -1.52 -15.03
C HIS A 403 20.20 -1.03 -13.86
N LEU A 404 21.39 -1.60 -13.70
CA LEU A 404 22.28 -1.29 -12.58
C LEU A 404 23.46 -0.50 -13.10
N ARG A 405 23.58 0.78 -12.71
CA ARG A 405 24.51 1.70 -13.37
C ARG A 405 25.14 2.71 -12.39
N ARG A 406 25.98 3.60 -12.95
CA ARG A 406 26.59 4.77 -12.28
C ARG A 406 27.19 4.49 -10.89
N ASN A 407 27.98 3.42 -10.73
CA ASN A 407 28.64 3.08 -9.46
C ASN A 407 27.66 2.70 -8.33
N THR A 408 26.51 2.10 -8.65
CA THR A 408 25.64 1.49 -7.65
C THR A 408 26.30 0.29 -6.95
N ALA A 409 25.97 0.10 -5.67
CA ALA A 409 26.32 -1.04 -4.84
C ALA A 409 25.06 -1.75 -4.29
N ILE A 410 23.93 -1.61 -5.00
CA ILE A 410 22.65 -2.28 -4.67
C ILE A 410 22.83 -3.78 -4.51
N SER A 411 21.96 -4.41 -3.72
CA SER A 411 21.95 -5.86 -3.58
C SER A 411 20.53 -6.40 -3.66
N ILE A 412 20.33 -7.46 -4.44
CA ILE A 412 19.02 -8.06 -4.68
C ILE A 412 19.12 -9.56 -4.42
N PHE A 413 18.20 -10.08 -3.61
CA PHE A 413 18.18 -11.46 -3.15
C PHE A 413 16.86 -12.16 -3.44
N ASN A 414 16.92 -13.42 -3.84
CA ASN A 414 15.77 -14.32 -3.90
C ASN A 414 14.59 -13.72 -4.68
N SER A 415 14.85 -13.19 -5.87
CA SER A 415 13.87 -12.45 -6.67
C SER A 415 13.64 -13.11 -8.02
N VAL A 416 12.48 -12.86 -8.62
CA VAL A 416 12.14 -13.31 -9.98
C VAL A 416 11.83 -12.09 -10.85
N LEU A 417 12.44 -12.06 -12.04
CA LEU A 417 12.18 -11.08 -13.07
C LEU A 417 11.77 -11.83 -14.34
N CYS A 418 10.60 -11.52 -14.87
CA CYS A 418 10.03 -12.30 -15.95
C CYS A 418 9.40 -11.40 -17.03
N GLY A 419 9.79 -11.65 -18.28
CA GLY A 419 9.15 -11.01 -19.43
C GLY A 419 9.78 -9.68 -19.83
N TYR A 420 11.07 -9.45 -19.62
CA TYR A 420 11.74 -8.19 -20.01
C TYR A 420 12.63 -8.39 -21.24
N PRO A 421 12.83 -7.38 -22.11
CA PRO A 421 13.78 -7.48 -23.22
C PRO A 421 15.18 -7.85 -22.74
N GLU A 422 15.62 -7.24 -21.63
CA GLU A 422 16.87 -7.57 -20.95
C GLU A 422 16.60 -8.04 -19.51
N GLY A 423 17.30 -9.07 -19.04
CA GLY A 423 17.18 -9.50 -17.65
C GLY A 423 17.98 -8.59 -16.71
N LEU A 424 19.30 -8.74 -16.76
CA LEU A 424 20.26 -7.83 -16.13
C LEU A 424 20.95 -6.99 -17.21
N ARG A 425 20.90 -5.67 -17.07
CA ARG A 425 21.80 -4.72 -17.72
C ARG A 425 22.77 -4.17 -16.69
N LEU A 426 23.99 -4.70 -16.68
CA LEU A 426 25.08 -4.22 -15.84
C LEU A 426 25.84 -3.14 -16.60
N ASP A 427 25.62 -1.90 -16.22
CA ASP A 427 26.08 -0.71 -16.91
C ASP A 427 27.10 0.06 -16.05
N ALA A 428 27.96 0.81 -16.71
CA ALA A 428 28.92 1.69 -16.08
C ALA A 428 28.94 3.01 -16.84
N GLN A 429 29.57 4.03 -16.29
CA GLN A 429 29.77 5.24 -17.08
C GLN A 429 30.79 5.00 -18.20
N PRO A 430 30.76 5.80 -19.28
CA PRO A 430 31.78 5.75 -20.32
C PRO A 430 33.19 5.80 -19.74
N ASN A 431 34.04 4.85 -20.15
CA ASN A 431 35.44 4.72 -19.74
C ASN A 431 35.66 4.31 -18.26
N THR A 432 34.66 3.76 -17.58
CA THR A 432 34.77 3.26 -16.20
C THR A 432 34.24 1.83 -16.07
N THR A 433 34.62 1.15 -14.98
CA THR A 433 34.07 -0.18 -14.62
C THR A 433 33.52 -0.20 -13.20
N ASN A 434 33.19 0.95 -12.63
CA ASN A 434 32.83 1.14 -11.23
C ASN A 434 31.70 0.22 -10.71
N THR A 435 30.61 0.05 -11.45
CA THR A 435 29.53 -0.88 -11.07
C THR A 435 30.03 -2.34 -11.08
N LEU A 436 30.87 -2.71 -12.03
CA LEU A 436 31.52 -4.04 -12.08
C LEU A 436 32.54 -4.22 -10.95
N GLU A 437 33.25 -3.18 -10.54
CA GLU A 437 34.14 -3.19 -9.38
C GLU A 437 33.36 -3.44 -8.08
N ASN A 438 32.18 -2.84 -7.92
CA ASN A 438 31.29 -3.15 -6.80
C ASN A 438 30.79 -4.60 -6.87
N ALA A 439 30.48 -5.12 -8.06
CA ALA A 439 30.06 -6.50 -8.26
C ALA A 439 31.17 -7.51 -7.91
N THR A 440 32.40 -7.25 -8.36
CA THR A 440 33.55 -8.14 -8.15
C THR A 440 34.13 -8.09 -6.74
N SER A 441 34.05 -6.93 -6.07
CA SER A 441 34.43 -6.79 -4.65
C SER A 441 33.38 -7.35 -3.68
N GLY A 442 32.17 -7.64 -4.17
CA GLY A 442 31.05 -8.12 -3.36
C GLY A 442 30.26 -7.02 -2.65
N ALA A 443 30.51 -5.75 -2.98
CA ALA A 443 29.70 -4.62 -2.52
C ALA A 443 28.31 -4.61 -3.17
N LEU A 444 28.20 -4.95 -4.45
CA LEU A 444 26.97 -5.25 -5.17
C LEU A 444 26.75 -6.77 -5.16
N GLN A 445 25.57 -7.24 -4.74
CA GLN A 445 25.26 -8.68 -4.63
C GLN A 445 23.94 -9.02 -5.31
N LEU A 446 23.98 -9.86 -6.35
CA LEU A 446 22.79 -10.44 -6.97
C LEU A 446 22.80 -11.94 -6.70
N ARG A 447 21.89 -12.43 -5.85
CA ARG A 447 21.89 -13.84 -5.40
C ARG A 447 20.49 -14.43 -5.35
N GLY A 448 20.37 -15.70 -5.72
CA GLY A 448 19.09 -16.39 -5.80
C GLY A 448 18.12 -15.78 -6.83
N ILE A 449 18.63 -15.00 -7.80
CA ILE A 449 17.81 -14.34 -8.82
C ILE A 449 17.37 -15.35 -9.88
N VAL A 450 16.12 -15.26 -10.31
CA VAL A 450 15.58 -15.98 -11.47
C VAL A 450 15.23 -14.96 -12.54
N VAL A 451 15.96 -14.98 -13.65
CA VAL A 451 15.61 -14.23 -14.87
C VAL A 451 14.93 -15.19 -15.83
N ALA A 452 13.73 -14.86 -16.28
CA ALA A 452 12.92 -15.74 -17.13
C ALA A 452 12.26 -14.98 -18.28
N ASN A 453 12.03 -15.66 -19.40
CA ASN A 453 11.39 -15.08 -20.58
C ASN A 453 12.00 -13.72 -20.96
N THR A 454 13.29 -13.73 -21.30
CA THR A 454 14.02 -12.53 -21.70
C THR A 454 14.70 -12.74 -23.04
N ASN A 455 14.78 -11.69 -23.87
CA ASN A 455 15.50 -11.77 -25.15
C ASN A 455 17.02 -11.80 -24.92
N THR A 456 17.53 -10.96 -24.02
CA THR A 456 18.92 -10.93 -23.58
C THR A 456 18.99 -11.10 -22.06
N PRO A 457 19.23 -12.31 -21.53
CA PRO A 457 19.19 -12.54 -20.09
C PRO A 457 20.18 -11.69 -19.29
N VAL A 458 21.39 -11.49 -19.80
CA VAL A 458 22.43 -10.68 -19.17
C VAL A 458 23.17 -9.88 -20.24
N ARG A 459 23.30 -8.57 -20.01
CA ARG A 459 24.00 -7.61 -20.86
C ARG A 459 25.01 -6.82 -20.02
N GLY A 460 26.21 -6.66 -20.55
CA GLY A 460 27.14 -5.60 -20.15
C GLY A 460 26.94 -4.37 -21.04
N ALA A 461 27.02 -3.17 -20.47
CA ALA A 461 26.88 -1.92 -21.20
C ALA A 461 28.05 -0.96 -20.97
N GLN A 462 28.23 -0.01 -21.90
CA GLN A 462 29.36 0.91 -21.96
C GLN A 462 30.70 0.16 -21.98
N SER A 463 31.54 0.32 -20.96
CA SER A 463 32.85 -0.34 -20.87
C SER A 463 32.80 -1.74 -20.24
N ILE A 464 31.63 -2.19 -19.75
CA ILE A 464 31.43 -3.56 -19.24
C ILE A 464 31.01 -4.46 -20.41
N THR A 465 31.73 -5.56 -20.61
CA THR A 465 31.39 -6.53 -21.66
C THR A 465 30.29 -7.49 -21.22
N ASN A 466 29.58 -8.10 -22.19
CA ASN A 466 28.59 -9.15 -21.91
C ASN A 466 29.21 -10.32 -21.14
N ASP A 467 30.45 -10.71 -21.44
CA ASP A 467 31.14 -11.81 -20.76
C ASP A 467 31.42 -11.48 -19.29
N GLN A 468 31.81 -10.24 -18.98
CA GLN A 468 32.02 -9.79 -17.60
C GLN A 468 30.71 -9.81 -16.80
N ALA A 469 29.64 -9.25 -17.36
CA ALA A 469 28.33 -9.24 -16.73
C ALA A 469 27.78 -10.67 -16.53
N THR A 470 27.93 -11.51 -17.55
CA THR A 470 27.50 -12.93 -17.52
C THR A 470 28.31 -13.73 -16.51
N GLY A 471 29.63 -13.52 -16.45
CA GLY A 471 30.51 -14.18 -15.47
C GLY A 471 30.14 -13.82 -14.03
N PHE A 472 29.85 -12.55 -13.76
CA PHE A 472 29.34 -12.12 -12.46
C PHE A 472 28.01 -12.80 -12.12
N PHE A 473 27.00 -12.68 -12.99
CA PHE A 473 25.66 -13.19 -12.73
C PHE A 473 25.65 -14.72 -12.54
N ASN A 474 26.44 -15.45 -13.32
CA ASN A 474 26.53 -16.92 -13.29
C ASN A 474 27.52 -17.47 -12.26
N THR A 475 28.03 -16.65 -11.34
CA THR A 475 28.87 -17.14 -10.24
C THR A 475 28.10 -18.21 -9.47
N ALA A 476 28.63 -19.44 -9.43
CA ALA A 476 27.90 -20.61 -8.93
C ALA A 476 27.38 -20.44 -7.49
N ALA A 477 28.17 -19.80 -6.61
CA ALA A 477 27.77 -19.52 -5.23
C ALA A 477 26.53 -18.61 -5.13
N PHE A 478 26.27 -17.77 -6.13
CA PHE A 478 25.12 -16.86 -6.11
C PHE A 478 23.82 -17.57 -6.48
N SER A 479 23.90 -18.76 -7.08
CA SER A 479 22.75 -19.59 -7.47
C SER A 479 21.65 -18.84 -8.24
N ASN A 480 22.06 -17.88 -9.06
CA ASN A 480 21.17 -17.24 -10.01
C ASN A 480 20.80 -18.23 -11.12
N ARG A 481 19.64 -18.03 -11.75
CA ARG A 481 19.10 -18.91 -12.78
C ARG A 481 18.59 -18.09 -13.96
N ILE A 482 18.91 -18.56 -15.15
CA ILE A 482 18.31 -18.09 -16.40
C ILE A 482 17.37 -19.18 -16.89
N ILE A 483 16.10 -18.84 -17.07
CA ILE A 483 15.08 -19.73 -17.64
C ILE A 483 14.75 -19.22 -19.04
N ALA A 484 15.07 -20.02 -20.05
CA ALA A 484 14.77 -19.67 -21.43
C ALA A 484 13.25 -19.52 -21.64
N THR A 485 12.85 -18.68 -22.60
CA THR A 485 11.43 -18.46 -22.94
C THR A 485 10.70 -19.78 -23.24
N ALA A 486 11.36 -20.72 -23.92
CA ALA A 486 10.79 -22.04 -24.22
C ALA A 486 10.47 -22.87 -22.96
N ASP A 487 11.15 -22.58 -21.84
CA ASP A 487 11.07 -23.35 -20.60
C ASP A 487 10.30 -22.61 -19.49
N ILE A 488 9.66 -21.47 -19.78
CA ILE A 488 8.96 -20.68 -18.75
C ILE A 488 7.88 -21.49 -18.03
N ALA A 489 7.25 -22.47 -18.71
CA ALA A 489 6.26 -23.36 -18.10
C ALA A 489 6.83 -24.15 -16.90
N THR A 490 8.14 -24.38 -16.85
CA THR A 490 8.81 -25.06 -15.73
C THR A 490 8.79 -24.26 -14.43
N LEU A 491 8.58 -22.93 -14.49
CA LEU A 491 8.42 -22.11 -13.31
C LEU A 491 7.07 -22.32 -12.63
N LEU A 492 6.10 -22.94 -13.31
CA LEU A 492 4.77 -23.20 -12.78
C LEU A 492 4.13 -21.93 -12.18
N LEU A 493 4.22 -20.81 -12.92
CA LEU A 493 3.53 -19.57 -12.56
C LEU A 493 2.02 -19.78 -12.60
N ASN A 494 1.27 -19.01 -11.80
CA ASN A 494 -0.18 -19.04 -11.86
C ASN A 494 -0.68 -18.65 -13.27
N PRO A 495 -1.75 -19.25 -13.81
CA PRO A 495 -2.33 -18.80 -15.08
C PRO A 495 -2.80 -17.34 -15.06
N GLN A 496 -3.14 -16.80 -13.89
CA GLN A 496 -3.55 -15.41 -13.71
C GLN A 496 -2.38 -14.47 -13.38
N ASN A 497 -1.12 -14.92 -13.43
CA ASN A 497 0.04 -14.11 -13.01
C ASN A 497 0.17 -12.79 -13.79
N PHE A 498 -0.25 -12.77 -15.06
CA PHE A 498 -0.20 -11.59 -15.93
C PHE A 498 -1.59 -10.99 -16.21
N ASN A 499 -2.61 -11.35 -15.42
CA ASN A 499 -3.94 -10.78 -15.58
C ASN A 499 -3.96 -9.36 -14.97
N LEU A 500 -4.14 -8.34 -15.82
CA LEU A 500 -4.18 -6.93 -15.40
C LEU A 500 -5.48 -6.50 -14.71
N ALA A 501 -6.48 -7.36 -14.59
CA ALA A 501 -7.73 -7.05 -13.89
C ALA A 501 -7.85 -7.82 -12.55
N ALA A 502 -7.28 -9.01 -12.49
CA ALA A 502 -7.32 -9.88 -11.31
C ALA A 502 -6.09 -10.80 -11.26
N PRO A 503 -4.90 -10.23 -10.98
CA PRO A 503 -3.68 -11.03 -10.95
C PRO A 503 -3.69 -12.01 -9.78
N ASN A 504 -3.01 -13.13 -9.96
CA ASN A 504 -2.64 -14.04 -8.87
C ASN A 504 -1.18 -14.42 -9.04
N PHE A 505 -0.35 -14.04 -8.08
CA PHE A 505 1.10 -14.22 -8.15
C PHE A 505 1.60 -15.46 -7.41
N LEU A 506 0.70 -16.28 -6.83
CA LEU A 506 1.10 -17.49 -6.12
C LEU A 506 1.67 -18.52 -7.10
N PRO A 507 2.94 -18.94 -6.93
CA PRO A 507 3.47 -20.06 -7.70
C PRO A 507 2.64 -21.31 -7.44
N GLN A 508 2.44 -22.13 -8.48
CA GLN A 508 1.70 -23.38 -8.32
C GLN A 508 2.51 -24.40 -7.49
N ALA A 509 1.82 -25.40 -6.94
CA ALA A 509 2.45 -26.49 -6.21
C ALA A 509 3.55 -27.17 -7.06
N GLY A 510 4.71 -27.39 -6.45
CA GLY A 510 5.89 -27.95 -7.14
C GLY A 510 6.72 -26.92 -7.91
N SER A 511 6.33 -25.64 -7.93
CA SER A 511 7.14 -24.58 -8.55
C SER A 511 8.56 -24.57 -7.96
N PRO A 512 9.60 -24.47 -8.80
CA PRO A 512 10.96 -24.30 -8.32
C PRO A 512 11.18 -22.97 -7.58
N LEU A 513 10.24 -22.02 -7.68
CA LEU A 513 10.28 -20.75 -6.94
C LEU A 513 9.97 -20.95 -5.45
N LEU A 514 9.25 -22.01 -5.06
CA LEU A 514 8.86 -22.25 -3.67
C LEU A 514 10.02 -22.75 -2.78
N THR A 515 11.21 -22.98 -3.35
CA THR A 515 12.39 -23.49 -2.65
C THR A 515 13.67 -22.82 -3.15
N GLY A 516 14.80 -23.10 -2.49
CA GLY A 516 16.12 -22.73 -2.99
C GLY A 516 16.47 -21.24 -2.83
N ALA A 517 15.78 -20.51 -1.96
CA ALA A 517 16.22 -19.21 -1.49
C ALA A 517 17.58 -19.31 -0.77
N ILE A 518 18.34 -18.22 -0.83
CA ILE A 518 19.67 -18.08 -0.23
C ILE A 518 19.68 -16.88 0.70
N TRP A 519 20.23 -17.08 1.89
CA TRP A 519 20.35 -16.05 2.92
C TRP A 519 21.79 -15.97 3.41
N ASP A 520 22.68 -15.52 2.52
CA ASP A 520 24.09 -15.24 2.77
C ASP A 520 24.39 -13.75 2.56
N GLY A 521 25.65 -13.33 2.75
CA GLY A 521 26.07 -11.96 2.52
C GLY A 521 25.16 -10.93 3.21
N LYS A 522 24.73 -9.90 2.47
CA LYS A 522 23.80 -8.89 2.97
C LYS A 522 22.38 -9.41 3.23
N GLY A 523 22.00 -10.56 2.67
CA GLY A 523 20.71 -11.21 2.94
C GLY A 523 20.59 -11.77 4.37
N THR A 524 21.69 -11.98 5.08
CA THR A 524 21.66 -12.48 6.47
C THR A 524 21.07 -11.49 7.47
N ASP A 525 20.94 -10.22 7.10
CA ASP A 525 20.49 -9.14 7.98
C ASP A 525 19.15 -9.46 8.67
N ALA A 526 19.03 -9.12 9.96
CA ALA A 526 17.89 -9.47 10.79
C ALA A 526 16.55 -8.88 10.32
N PHE A 527 16.56 -7.81 9.50
CA PHE A 527 15.36 -7.23 8.91
C PHE A 527 14.58 -8.23 8.04
N PHE A 528 15.28 -9.07 7.29
CA PHE A 528 14.66 -10.00 6.37
C PHE A 528 14.08 -11.22 7.09
N THR A 529 12.86 -11.60 6.75
CA THR A 529 12.32 -12.92 7.04
C THR A 529 13.01 -13.93 6.13
N LYS A 530 13.55 -15.03 6.68
CA LYS A 530 14.33 -15.99 5.89
C LYS A 530 13.41 -17.02 5.24
N GLU A 531 12.79 -16.60 4.15
CA GLU A 531 11.85 -17.43 3.39
C GLU A 531 12.55 -18.55 2.62
N PRO A 532 11.90 -19.71 2.41
CA PRO A 532 12.46 -20.78 1.58
C PRO A 532 12.35 -20.48 0.08
N PHE A 533 11.53 -19.51 -0.32
CA PHE A 533 11.14 -19.24 -1.70
C PHE A 533 11.84 -18.02 -2.32
N ARG A 534 11.87 -17.99 -3.65
CA ARG A 534 12.31 -16.88 -4.50
C ARG A 534 11.09 -16.17 -5.10
N GLY A 535 11.17 -14.85 -5.21
CA GLY A 535 10.03 -13.98 -5.47
C GLY A 535 9.34 -13.54 -4.18
N ALA A 536 8.29 -12.74 -4.33
CA ALA A 536 7.55 -12.14 -3.23
C ALA A 536 6.48 -13.06 -2.62
N PHE A 537 6.29 -14.27 -3.16
CA PHE A 537 5.17 -15.14 -2.82
C PHE A 537 5.63 -16.58 -2.57
N GLY A 538 5.26 -17.10 -1.40
CA GLY A 538 5.18 -18.53 -1.12
C GLY A 538 3.77 -19.04 -1.41
N THR A 539 3.09 -19.53 -0.39
CA THR A 539 1.70 -20.04 -0.48
C THR A 539 0.64 -19.04 -0.01
N THR A 540 1.04 -17.89 0.52
CA THR A 540 0.14 -16.86 1.06
C THR A 540 0.13 -15.63 0.16
N ASP A 541 -1.06 -15.19 -0.22
CA ASP A 541 -1.26 -13.95 -0.97
C ASP A 541 -1.47 -12.78 0.00
N TRP A 542 -0.40 -12.03 0.23
CA TRP A 542 -0.39 -10.84 1.10
C TRP A 542 -1.03 -9.61 0.44
N THR A 543 -1.35 -9.65 -0.86
CA THR A 543 -2.05 -8.55 -1.55
C THR A 543 -3.56 -8.56 -1.28
N ARG A 544 -4.08 -9.71 -0.83
CA ARG A 544 -5.51 -9.94 -0.66
C ARG A 544 -6.11 -9.04 0.42
N GLY A 545 -7.29 -8.51 0.13
CA GLY A 545 -8.10 -7.70 1.05
C GLY A 545 -7.86 -6.20 0.88
N TRP A 546 -6.65 -5.79 0.51
CA TRP A 546 -6.26 -4.38 0.54
C TRP A 546 -5.68 -3.84 -0.77
N ALA A 547 -5.24 -4.65 -1.72
CA ALA A 547 -4.84 -4.14 -3.04
C ALA A 547 -6.07 -3.83 -3.92
N ASN A 548 -5.91 -2.96 -4.92
CA ASN A 548 -6.90 -2.73 -5.98
C ASN A 548 -6.27 -2.88 -7.37
N TRP A 549 -6.79 -3.80 -8.18
CA TRP A 549 -6.30 -4.10 -9.52
C TRP A 549 -7.13 -3.45 -10.64
N ASP A 550 -8.23 -2.76 -10.29
CA ASP A 550 -9.02 -1.94 -11.22
C ASP A 550 -9.37 -0.57 -10.61
N PRO A 551 -8.35 0.26 -10.30
CA PRO A 551 -8.60 1.62 -9.83
C PRO A 551 -9.14 2.54 -10.93
N GLN A 552 -9.14 2.13 -12.20
CA GLN A 552 -9.76 2.92 -13.28
C GLN A 552 -11.27 3.02 -13.08
N ASN A 553 -11.93 1.91 -12.72
CA ASN A 553 -13.39 1.84 -12.60
C ASN A 553 -13.89 1.97 -11.16
N ALA A 554 -13.00 2.04 -10.16
CA ALA A 554 -13.39 2.19 -8.76
C ALA A 554 -14.12 3.52 -8.51
N PRO A 555 -15.32 3.53 -7.90
CA PRO A 555 -16.14 4.73 -7.80
C PRO A 555 -15.51 5.82 -6.90
N TYR A 556 -14.97 5.47 -5.73
CA TYR A 556 -14.39 6.39 -4.73
C TYR A 556 -15.29 7.62 -4.46
N ASN A 557 -16.40 7.38 -3.74
CA ASN A 557 -17.49 8.33 -3.50
C ASN A 557 -17.72 8.63 -2.02
#